data_AF-A0A2V5NPU7-F1
#
_entry.id   AF-A0A2V5NPU7-F1
#
_cell.length_a   1.000
_cell.length_b   1.000
_cell.length_c   1.000
_cell.angle_alpha   90.00
_cell.angle_beta   90.00
_cell.angle_gamma   90.00
#
_symmetry.space_group_name_H-M   'P 1'
#
loop_
_entity.id
_entity.type
_entity.pdbx_description
1 polymer ?
#
loop_
_entity_poly.entity_id
_entity_poly.type
_entity_poly.pdbx_seq_one_letter_code
_entity_poly.pdbx_strand_id
1 'polypeptide(L)'
;TSYLNLFCLDAATGQQIWSKDLKAEYAGVLIYWQNAASPLIVGDLVIVNGNGPNQCLLAFHKLDGSLAWKGQSDGMTHSTPVATTIGGVPQVIFFAQSGLVSAAPETGAILWRFPLNYNFTSVAASPVVAGDLVYCSRAYAGSLSSALAGAVVVSVTNVSGSFSAEKIWYKTNQLMNHWCTPVQYNGHLYGMYGQGALEFKCIEMATGLQNWSMPGFGYGSVLVVNGKILALSDDGELVLVDPNPAAYTEIARYRPLTGKCWNVAAISNGRIYVRSTTEAAALDVAPKMLPRLRLDGAWASDSSGFRLVIGNEDGSPLDSNRVPNIDIFTATNLTLGLGNWNKITNSYTLTNGVLRLNAPESGLTPQRYFRVEERP
;
A
#
# COMPACT_ATOMS: atom_id res chain seq x y z
N THR A 1 -18.23 14.47 -11.24
CA THR A 1 -18.87 13.34 -11.93
C THR A 1 -17.93 12.87 -13.02
N SER A 2 -17.55 11.59 -13.04
CA SER A 2 -16.56 11.03 -13.98
C SER A 2 -17.22 10.74 -15.33
N TYR A 3 -17.29 11.74 -16.20
CA TYR A 3 -17.87 11.60 -17.55
C TYR A 3 -16.90 10.95 -18.56
N LEU A 4 -16.06 9.99 -18.14
CA LEU A 4 -14.93 9.48 -18.93
C LEU A 4 -14.01 10.60 -19.45
N ASN A 5 -13.76 11.59 -18.59
CA ASN A 5 -12.74 12.60 -18.83
C ASN A 5 -11.48 12.22 -18.07
N LEU A 6 -10.35 12.15 -18.78
CA LEU A 6 -9.04 11.94 -18.22
C LEU A 6 -8.32 13.29 -18.13
N PHE A 7 -7.71 13.58 -16.99
CA PHE A 7 -6.99 14.83 -16.76
C PHE A 7 -5.59 14.53 -16.25
N CYS A 8 -4.62 15.31 -16.72
CA CYS A 8 -3.33 15.47 -16.06
C CYS A 8 -3.27 16.88 -15.49
N LEU A 9 -3.02 16.96 -14.19
CA LEU A 9 -2.95 18.20 -13.44
C LEU A 9 -1.54 18.35 -12.86
N ASP A 10 -1.06 19.58 -12.81
CA ASP A 10 0.12 19.93 -12.04
C ASP A 10 -0.16 19.72 -10.54
N ALA A 11 0.69 18.94 -9.87
CA ALA A 11 0.43 18.51 -8.50
C ALA A 11 0.53 19.66 -7.47
N ALA A 12 1.28 20.73 -7.77
CA ALA A 12 1.48 21.85 -6.86
C ALA A 12 0.38 22.91 -6.99
N THR A 13 -0.07 23.15 -8.22
CA THR A 13 -0.98 24.26 -8.56
C THR A 13 -2.40 23.79 -8.91
N GLY A 14 -2.58 22.51 -9.23
CA GLY A 14 -3.84 21.95 -9.72
C GLY A 14 -4.19 22.37 -11.16
N GLN A 15 -3.29 23.08 -11.85
CA GLN A 15 -3.53 23.51 -13.23
C GLN A 15 -3.57 22.32 -14.18
N GLN A 16 -4.48 22.36 -15.15
CA GLN A 16 -4.58 21.33 -16.18
C GLN A 16 -3.39 21.42 -17.14
N ILE A 17 -2.63 20.34 -17.26
CA ILE A 17 -1.55 20.17 -18.24
C ILE A 17 -2.16 19.68 -19.56
N TRP A 18 -2.94 18.61 -19.50
CA TRP A 18 -3.70 18.10 -20.64
C TRP A 18 -4.98 17.38 -20.17
N SER A 19 -5.93 17.19 -21.08
CA SER A 19 -7.15 16.42 -20.83
C SER A 19 -7.58 15.62 -22.05
N LYS A 20 -8.38 14.57 -21.83
CA LYS A 20 -9.04 13.77 -22.86
C LYS A 20 -10.50 13.54 -22.53
N ASP A 21 -11.40 13.87 -23.46
CA ASP A 21 -12.81 13.47 -23.38
C ASP A 21 -12.97 12.16 -24.14
N LEU A 22 -12.99 11.03 -23.42
CA LEU A 22 -12.98 9.72 -24.05
C LEU A 22 -14.29 9.41 -24.80
N LYS A 23 -15.38 10.10 -24.46
CA LYS A 23 -16.65 9.96 -25.20
C LYS A 23 -16.55 10.66 -26.55
N ALA A 24 -16.09 11.91 -26.54
CA ALA A 24 -16.01 12.73 -27.75
C ALA A 24 -14.89 12.24 -28.69
N GLU A 25 -13.72 11.91 -28.15
CA GLU A 25 -12.54 11.55 -28.95
C GLU A 25 -12.49 10.06 -29.33
N TYR A 26 -13.07 9.17 -28.52
CA TYR A 26 -12.95 7.71 -28.68
C TYR A 26 -14.29 6.97 -28.65
N ALA A 27 -15.41 7.68 -28.82
CA ALA A 27 -16.76 7.11 -28.82
C ALA A 27 -17.08 6.30 -27.55
N GLY A 28 -16.45 6.66 -26.42
CA GLY A 28 -16.64 6.00 -25.13
C GLY A 28 -18.09 6.01 -24.67
N VAL A 29 -18.57 4.87 -24.18
CA VAL A 29 -19.94 4.69 -23.69
C VAL A 29 -19.93 4.57 -22.17
N LEU A 30 -20.82 5.30 -21.49
CA LEU A 30 -20.98 5.16 -20.04
C LEU A 30 -21.75 3.88 -19.70
N ILE A 31 -21.20 3.11 -18.76
CA ILE A 31 -21.95 2.03 -18.11
C ILE A 31 -22.95 2.61 -17.08
N TYR A 32 -23.96 1.82 -16.70
CA TYR A 32 -25.12 2.27 -15.92
C TYR A 32 -24.77 3.05 -14.63
N TRP A 33 -23.75 2.60 -13.89
CA TRP A 33 -23.28 3.26 -12.66
C TRP A 33 -22.11 4.21 -12.87
N GLN A 34 -21.91 4.70 -14.10
CA GLN A 34 -20.72 5.44 -14.53
C GLN A 34 -19.43 4.63 -14.26
N ASN A 35 -18.26 5.21 -14.47
CA ASN A 35 -16.99 4.52 -14.25
C ASN A 35 -16.25 5.08 -13.03
N ALA A 36 -15.68 4.18 -12.23
CA ALA A 36 -14.87 4.50 -11.06
C ALA A 36 -13.46 3.89 -11.14
N ALA A 37 -13.08 3.35 -12.31
CA ALA A 37 -11.75 2.80 -12.50
C ALA A 37 -10.72 3.93 -12.50
N SER A 38 -9.59 3.69 -11.83
CA SER A 38 -8.47 4.64 -11.85
C SER A 38 -7.65 4.46 -13.12
N PRO A 39 -7.04 5.53 -13.67
CA PRO A 39 -6.04 5.39 -14.70
C PRO A 39 -4.79 4.68 -14.16
N LEU A 40 -4.25 3.74 -14.92
CA LEU A 40 -3.03 3.00 -14.56
C LEU A 40 -1.83 3.62 -15.25
N ILE A 41 -0.79 3.98 -14.49
CA ILE A 41 0.48 4.42 -15.05
C ILE A 41 1.43 3.22 -15.17
N VAL A 42 1.96 2.99 -16.38
CA VAL A 42 3.00 1.98 -16.66
C VAL A 42 4.07 2.62 -17.53
N GLY A 43 5.30 2.74 -17.00
CA GLY A 43 6.38 3.42 -17.72
C GLY A 43 5.98 4.86 -18.07
N ASP A 44 5.98 5.16 -19.37
CA ASP A 44 5.57 6.47 -19.91
C ASP A 44 4.12 6.54 -20.36
N LEU A 45 3.33 5.51 -20.07
CA LEU A 45 1.94 5.37 -20.50
C LEU A 45 0.95 5.54 -19.35
N VAL A 46 -0.19 6.15 -19.66
CA VAL A 46 -1.43 6.12 -18.89
C VAL A 46 -2.41 5.22 -19.64
N ILE A 47 -2.85 4.15 -18.99
CA ILE A 47 -3.65 3.08 -19.58
C ILE A 47 -5.04 3.08 -18.92
N VAL A 48 -6.08 3.07 -19.75
CA VAL A 48 -7.50 3.12 -19.32
C VAL A 48 -8.37 2.22 -20.20
N ASN A 49 -9.55 1.87 -19.69
CA ASN A 49 -10.64 1.37 -20.53
C ASN A 49 -11.60 2.53 -20.82
N GLY A 50 -11.63 3.02 -22.06
CA GLY A 50 -12.51 4.08 -22.54
C GLY A 50 -13.89 3.59 -22.99
N ASN A 51 -14.12 2.27 -23.09
CA ASN A 51 -15.39 1.64 -23.50
C ASN A 51 -15.98 2.18 -24.81
N GLY A 52 -15.11 2.49 -25.77
CA GLY A 52 -15.51 2.84 -27.14
C GLY A 52 -15.59 1.59 -28.03
N PRO A 53 -16.57 1.47 -28.94
CA PRO A 53 -16.64 0.32 -29.85
C PRO A 53 -15.34 0.11 -30.64
N ASN A 54 -14.75 -1.09 -30.54
CA ASN A 54 -13.45 -1.48 -31.14
C ASN A 54 -12.24 -0.64 -30.69
N GLN A 55 -12.38 0.16 -29.63
CA GLN A 55 -11.33 0.96 -29.02
C GLN A 55 -11.54 1.07 -27.50
N CYS A 56 -11.92 -0.04 -26.88
CA CYS A 56 -12.18 -0.07 -25.44
C CYS A 56 -10.90 0.20 -24.65
N LEU A 57 -9.77 -0.40 -25.04
CA LEU A 57 -8.51 -0.24 -24.33
C LEU A 57 -7.69 0.87 -25.00
N LEU A 58 -7.21 1.80 -24.19
CA LEU A 58 -6.50 3.00 -24.64
C LEU A 58 -5.23 3.19 -23.81
N ALA A 59 -4.16 3.66 -24.47
CA ALA A 59 -2.98 4.19 -23.79
C ALA A 59 -2.58 5.55 -24.36
N PHE A 60 -2.16 6.42 -23.45
CA PHE A 60 -1.70 7.78 -23.75
C PHE A 60 -0.31 8.00 -23.15
N HIS A 61 0.52 8.81 -23.79
CA HIS A 61 1.77 9.25 -23.16
C HIS A 61 1.45 10.16 -21.97
N LYS A 62 2.02 9.85 -20.79
CA LYS A 62 1.65 10.48 -19.51
C LYS A 62 1.96 11.98 -19.44
N LEU A 63 2.94 12.46 -20.23
CA LEU A 63 3.41 13.84 -20.16
C LEU A 63 2.59 14.80 -21.01
N ASP A 64 2.11 14.37 -22.18
CA ASP A 64 1.42 15.25 -23.14
C ASP A 64 0.02 14.77 -23.54
N GLY A 65 -0.39 13.57 -23.11
CA GLY A 65 -1.69 12.98 -23.42
C GLY A 65 -1.84 12.52 -24.87
N SER A 66 -0.76 12.47 -25.66
CA SER A 66 -0.81 11.95 -27.02
C SER A 66 -1.14 10.44 -27.03
N LEU A 67 -1.89 9.99 -28.03
CA LEU A 67 -2.32 8.60 -28.13
C LEU A 67 -1.12 7.70 -28.47
N ALA A 68 -0.84 6.71 -27.63
CA ALA A 68 0.16 5.69 -27.89
C ALA A 68 -0.43 4.51 -28.67
N TRP A 69 -1.54 3.95 -28.18
CA TRP A 69 -2.27 2.89 -28.87
C TRP A 69 -3.74 2.83 -28.43
N LYS A 70 -4.56 2.20 -29.26
CA LYS A 70 -5.97 1.91 -28.96
C LYS A 70 -6.41 0.61 -29.63
N GLY A 71 -7.42 -0.04 -29.07
CA GLY A 71 -8.08 -1.17 -29.73
C GLY A 71 -8.95 -1.98 -28.80
N GLN A 72 -9.24 -3.21 -29.25
CA GLN A 72 -10.06 -4.20 -28.55
C GLN A 72 -11.52 -3.78 -28.34
N SER A 73 -12.37 -4.77 -28.05
CA SER A 73 -13.81 -4.58 -27.84
C SER A 73 -14.25 -5.07 -26.46
N ASP A 74 -13.30 -5.18 -25.54
CA ASP A 74 -13.47 -5.64 -24.17
C ASP A 74 -14.08 -4.52 -23.31
N GLY A 75 -15.42 -4.50 -23.22
CA GLY A 75 -16.17 -3.43 -22.55
C GLY A 75 -15.77 -3.21 -21.09
N MET A 76 -15.90 -1.98 -20.59
CA MET A 76 -15.43 -1.62 -19.25
C MET A 76 -16.28 -2.21 -18.12
N THR A 77 -15.63 -2.40 -16.99
CA THR A 77 -16.26 -2.51 -15.66
C THR A 77 -15.78 -1.35 -14.79
N HIS A 78 -16.08 -1.35 -13.49
CA HIS A 78 -15.55 -0.40 -12.51
C HIS A 78 -14.14 -0.76 -12.03
N SER A 79 -13.64 -1.91 -12.43
CA SER A 79 -12.37 -2.49 -12.02
C SER A 79 -11.18 -1.70 -12.59
N THR A 80 -10.22 -1.36 -11.72
CA THR A 80 -8.97 -0.72 -12.15
C THR A 80 -8.04 -1.77 -12.73
N PRO A 81 -7.42 -1.56 -13.91
CA PRO A 81 -6.45 -2.50 -14.45
C PRO A 81 -5.20 -2.58 -13.58
N VAL A 82 -4.54 -3.73 -13.58
CA VAL A 82 -3.32 -3.97 -12.78
C VAL A 82 -2.12 -4.24 -13.69
N ALA A 83 -0.99 -3.59 -13.39
CA ALA A 83 0.29 -3.89 -14.00
C ALA A 83 0.97 -5.05 -13.27
N THR A 84 1.54 -5.99 -14.01
CA THR A 84 2.26 -7.13 -13.44
C THR A 84 3.31 -7.66 -14.42
N THR A 85 4.12 -8.62 -13.98
CA THR A 85 4.99 -9.43 -14.85
C THR A 85 4.66 -10.91 -14.60
N ILE A 86 4.23 -11.62 -15.63
CA ILE A 86 3.97 -13.06 -15.57
C ILE A 86 4.79 -13.75 -16.64
N GLY A 87 5.48 -14.84 -16.27
CA GLY A 87 6.36 -15.58 -17.18
C GLY A 87 7.47 -14.71 -17.79
N GLY A 88 7.97 -13.72 -17.04
CA GLY A 88 9.01 -12.79 -17.47
C GLY A 88 8.55 -11.66 -18.41
N VAL A 89 7.26 -11.57 -18.73
CA VAL A 89 6.72 -10.56 -19.67
C VAL A 89 5.87 -9.54 -18.90
N PRO A 90 6.12 -8.22 -19.04
CA PRO A 90 5.27 -7.17 -18.51
C PRO A 90 3.86 -7.19 -19.14
N GLN A 91 2.84 -7.01 -18.31
CA GLN A 91 1.44 -7.11 -18.71
C GLN A 91 0.58 -6.07 -17.99
N VAL A 92 -0.50 -5.64 -18.64
CA VAL A 92 -1.63 -4.99 -17.99
C VAL A 92 -2.83 -5.91 -18.08
N ILE A 93 -3.43 -6.23 -16.93
CA ILE A 93 -4.61 -7.08 -16.84
C ILE A 93 -5.82 -6.20 -16.54
N PHE A 94 -6.79 -6.26 -17.45
CA PHE A 94 -8.11 -5.65 -17.30
C PHE A 94 -9.11 -6.71 -16.84
N PHE A 95 -10.01 -6.33 -15.93
CA PHE A 95 -11.24 -7.07 -15.73
C PHE A 95 -12.36 -6.40 -16.52
N ALA A 96 -12.55 -6.84 -17.75
CA ALA A 96 -13.54 -6.33 -18.68
C ALA A 96 -14.86 -7.14 -18.60
N GLN A 97 -15.89 -6.69 -19.32
CA GLN A 97 -17.16 -7.42 -19.43
C GLN A 97 -17.02 -8.80 -20.11
N SER A 98 -15.97 -8.98 -20.91
CA SER A 98 -15.61 -10.27 -21.52
C SER A 98 -14.88 -11.21 -20.55
N GLY A 99 -14.38 -10.71 -19.41
CA GLY A 99 -13.59 -11.45 -18.43
C GLY A 99 -12.21 -10.81 -18.19
N LEU A 100 -11.21 -11.63 -17.86
CA LEU A 100 -9.84 -11.15 -17.71
C LEU A 100 -9.18 -11.04 -19.09
N VAL A 101 -8.55 -9.89 -19.32
CA VAL A 101 -7.89 -9.55 -20.58
C VAL A 101 -6.50 -9.03 -20.25
N SER A 102 -5.47 -9.75 -20.69
CA SER A 102 -4.10 -9.30 -20.56
C SER A 102 -3.56 -8.75 -21.87
N ALA A 103 -2.88 -7.60 -21.80
CA ALA A 103 -2.24 -6.96 -22.93
C ALA A 103 -0.80 -6.54 -22.59
N ALA A 104 0.06 -6.52 -23.60
CA ALA A 104 1.38 -5.90 -23.51
C ALA A 104 1.22 -4.38 -23.28
N PRO A 105 1.85 -3.79 -22.24
CA PRO A 105 1.64 -2.38 -21.90
C PRO A 105 1.99 -1.42 -23.04
N GLU A 106 3.06 -1.70 -23.77
CA GLU A 106 3.60 -0.80 -24.79
C GLU A 106 2.81 -0.78 -26.11
N THR A 107 2.09 -1.86 -26.43
CA THR A 107 1.48 -2.03 -27.76
C THR A 107 -0.02 -2.30 -27.71
N GLY A 108 -0.56 -2.66 -26.54
CA GLY A 108 -1.94 -3.12 -26.41
C GLY A 108 -2.18 -4.50 -27.04
N ALA A 109 -1.13 -5.20 -27.49
CA ALA A 109 -1.24 -6.55 -28.05
C ALA A 109 -1.70 -7.54 -26.98
N ILE A 110 -2.71 -8.35 -27.31
CA ILE A 110 -3.27 -9.31 -26.37
C ILE A 110 -2.31 -10.46 -26.12
N LEU A 111 -2.06 -10.74 -24.85
CA LEU A 111 -1.24 -11.88 -24.41
C LEU A 111 -2.12 -13.09 -24.12
N TRP A 112 -3.20 -12.91 -23.37
CA TRP A 112 -4.14 -13.98 -23.06
C TRP A 112 -5.52 -13.43 -22.66
N ARG A 113 -6.50 -14.34 -22.63
CA ARG A 113 -7.86 -14.09 -22.18
C ARG A 113 -8.31 -15.21 -21.27
N PHE A 114 -9.11 -14.86 -20.27
CA PHE A 114 -9.92 -15.82 -19.53
C PHE A 114 -11.38 -15.35 -19.56
N PRO A 115 -12.25 -15.99 -20.35
CA PRO A 115 -13.66 -15.62 -20.45
C PRO A 115 -14.38 -15.75 -19.11
N LEU A 116 -15.08 -14.70 -18.71
CA LEU A 116 -15.91 -14.71 -17.50
C LEU A 116 -17.08 -13.75 -17.69
N ASN A 117 -18.30 -14.30 -17.75
CA ASN A 117 -19.49 -13.53 -18.11
C ASN A 117 -19.70 -12.30 -17.23
N TYR A 118 -19.93 -11.13 -17.80
CA TYR A 118 -20.35 -9.97 -17.02
C TYR A 118 -21.68 -10.23 -16.28
N ASN A 119 -21.78 -9.81 -15.02
CA ASN A 119 -23.00 -9.97 -14.21
C ASN A 119 -24.01 -8.83 -14.44
N PHE A 120 -23.85 -8.00 -15.48
CA PHE A 120 -24.73 -6.87 -15.79
C PHE A 120 -24.87 -5.83 -14.66
N THR A 121 -23.99 -5.86 -13.67
CA THR A 121 -23.98 -5.00 -12.47
C THR A 121 -22.56 -4.48 -12.22
N SER A 122 -22.34 -3.70 -11.16
CA SER A 122 -21.01 -3.22 -10.79
C SER A 122 -20.02 -4.36 -10.51
N VAL A 123 -18.87 -4.29 -11.16
CA VAL A 123 -17.68 -5.14 -10.92
C VAL A 123 -16.52 -4.19 -10.65
N ALA A 124 -16.24 -3.93 -9.37
CA ALA A 124 -15.35 -2.86 -8.94
C ALA A 124 -14.03 -3.34 -8.34
N ALA A 125 -14.01 -4.53 -7.72
CA ALA A 125 -12.77 -5.12 -7.24
C ALA A 125 -11.79 -5.33 -8.40
N SER A 126 -10.57 -4.89 -8.22
CA SER A 126 -9.48 -5.03 -9.19
C SER A 126 -8.93 -6.46 -9.17
N PRO A 127 -8.36 -6.98 -10.28
CA PRO A 127 -7.65 -8.25 -10.23
C PRO A 127 -6.50 -8.18 -9.23
N VAL A 128 -6.26 -9.28 -8.52
CA VAL A 128 -5.13 -9.42 -7.61
C VAL A 128 -4.20 -10.47 -8.17
N VAL A 129 -2.93 -10.12 -8.33
CA VAL A 129 -1.91 -10.99 -8.95
C VAL A 129 -0.90 -11.43 -7.90
N ALA A 130 -0.57 -12.72 -7.88
CA ALA A 130 0.49 -13.27 -7.04
C ALA A 130 1.25 -14.35 -7.82
N GLY A 131 2.46 -14.01 -8.26
CA GLY A 131 3.21 -14.86 -9.18
C GLY A 131 2.44 -15.03 -10.49
N ASP A 132 2.11 -16.27 -10.83
CA ASP A 132 1.33 -16.67 -12.00
C ASP A 132 -0.18 -16.76 -11.75
N LEU A 133 -0.63 -16.56 -10.50
CA LEU A 133 -2.04 -16.61 -10.14
C LEU A 133 -2.70 -15.24 -10.25
N VAL A 134 -3.90 -15.21 -10.84
CA VAL A 134 -4.74 -14.01 -10.96
C VAL A 134 -6.12 -14.29 -10.36
N TYR A 135 -6.43 -13.59 -9.27
CA TYR A 135 -7.73 -13.60 -8.62
C TYR A 135 -8.62 -12.49 -9.19
N CYS A 136 -9.90 -12.77 -9.43
CA CYS A 136 -10.92 -11.74 -9.59
C CYS A 136 -12.29 -12.22 -9.09
N SER A 137 -13.20 -11.28 -8.82
CA SER A 137 -14.54 -11.62 -8.35
C SER A 137 -15.63 -10.65 -8.79
N ARG A 138 -16.86 -11.17 -8.83
CA ARG A 138 -18.09 -10.45 -9.16
C ARG A 138 -19.06 -10.64 -8.00
N ALA A 139 -19.47 -9.55 -7.37
CA ALA A 139 -20.43 -9.59 -6.27
C ALA A 139 -21.89 -9.52 -6.77
N TYR A 140 -22.80 -9.04 -5.92
CA TYR A 140 -24.23 -8.93 -6.17
C TYR A 140 -24.96 -10.29 -6.30
N ALA A 141 -24.53 -11.27 -5.50
CA ALA A 141 -25.32 -12.47 -5.25
C ALA A 141 -26.68 -12.08 -4.65
N GLY A 142 -27.78 -12.60 -5.22
CA GLY A 142 -29.15 -12.26 -4.81
C GLY A 142 -29.84 -11.19 -5.66
N SER A 143 -29.16 -10.61 -6.66
CA SER A 143 -29.79 -9.79 -7.71
C SER A 143 -30.18 -10.65 -8.93
N LEU A 144 -30.73 -10.03 -9.99
CA LEU A 144 -31.06 -10.69 -11.27
C LEU A 144 -29.87 -11.45 -11.90
N SER A 145 -28.64 -11.20 -11.44
CA SER A 145 -27.40 -11.83 -11.91
C SER A 145 -26.76 -12.80 -10.92
N SER A 146 -27.50 -13.31 -9.93
CA SER A 146 -26.97 -14.15 -8.85
C SER A 146 -26.19 -15.39 -9.33
N ALA A 147 -26.59 -16.02 -10.44
CA ALA A 147 -25.88 -17.18 -10.99
C ALA A 147 -24.46 -16.84 -11.50
N LEU A 148 -24.18 -15.55 -11.72
CA LEU A 148 -22.89 -15.06 -12.24
C LEU A 148 -22.01 -14.48 -11.13
N ALA A 149 -22.50 -14.34 -9.90
CA ALA A 149 -21.68 -13.89 -8.79
C ALA A 149 -20.74 -15.01 -8.30
N GLY A 150 -19.59 -14.61 -7.77
CA GLY A 150 -18.56 -15.52 -7.29
C GLY A 150 -17.16 -15.04 -7.58
N ALA A 151 -16.18 -15.86 -7.23
CA ALA A 151 -14.78 -15.59 -7.41
C ALA A 151 -14.06 -16.69 -8.19
N VAL A 152 -12.96 -16.32 -8.84
CA VAL A 152 -12.12 -17.21 -9.62
C VAL A 152 -10.66 -16.91 -9.33
N VAL A 153 -9.84 -17.96 -9.37
CA VAL A 153 -8.40 -17.85 -9.57
C VAL A 153 -8.03 -18.60 -10.83
N VAL A 154 -7.22 -17.95 -11.65
CA VAL A 154 -6.61 -18.54 -12.84
C VAL A 154 -5.10 -18.59 -12.67
N SER A 155 -4.46 -19.65 -13.14
CA SER A 155 -3.00 -19.71 -13.32
C SER A 155 -2.70 -19.36 -14.77
N VAL A 156 -1.66 -18.56 -14.95
CA VAL A 156 -1.23 -18.08 -16.25
C VAL A 156 0.15 -18.65 -16.56
N THR A 157 0.24 -19.47 -17.59
CA THR A 157 1.51 -20.07 -18.01
C THR A 157 2.06 -19.39 -19.27
N ASN A 158 3.38 -19.39 -19.41
CA ASN A 158 4.08 -18.93 -20.61
C ASN A 158 4.98 -20.05 -21.12
N VAL A 159 4.66 -20.59 -22.29
CA VAL A 159 5.48 -21.61 -22.97
C VAL A 159 6.00 -20.99 -24.26
N SER A 160 7.30 -20.66 -24.28
CA SER A 160 8.00 -20.11 -25.45
C SER A 160 7.32 -18.86 -26.06
N GLY A 161 6.77 -17.98 -25.21
CA GLY A 161 6.09 -16.75 -25.63
C GLY A 161 4.58 -16.91 -25.86
N SER A 162 4.05 -18.13 -25.80
CA SER A 162 2.61 -18.39 -25.86
C SER A 162 2.02 -18.45 -24.45
N PHE A 163 1.08 -17.57 -24.16
CA PHE A 163 0.37 -17.56 -22.89
C PHE A 163 -0.91 -18.40 -22.92
N SER A 164 -1.20 -19.07 -21.81
CA SER A 164 -2.52 -19.65 -21.52
C SER A 164 -2.97 -19.26 -20.12
N ALA A 165 -4.28 -19.17 -19.92
CA ALA A 165 -4.88 -18.91 -18.61
C ALA A 165 -5.89 -20.01 -18.28
N GLU A 166 -5.65 -20.74 -17.20
CA GLU A 166 -6.46 -21.88 -16.80
C GLU A 166 -7.05 -21.65 -15.41
N LYS A 167 -8.33 -21.99 -15.26
CA LYS A 167 -9.01 -21.91 -13.97
C LYS A 167 -8.41 -22.93 -13.00
N ILE A 168 -7.91 -22.43 -11.87
CA ILE A 168 -7.55 -23.27 -10.72
C ILE A 168 -8.81 -23.61 -9.91
N TRP A 169 -9.59 -22.60 -9.57
CA TRP A 169 -10.87 -22.78 -8.89
C TRP A 169 -11.86 -21.69 -9.23
N TYR A 170 -13.14 -22.00 -9.06
CA TYR A 170 -14.26 -21.05 -9.16
C TYR A 170 -15.25 -21.34 -8.05
N LYS A 171 -15.70 -20.30 -7.34
CA LYS A 171 -16.63 -20.40 -6.21
C LYS A 171 -17.87 -19.55 -6.48
N THR A 172 -18.94 -20.19 -6.95
CA THR A 172 -20.24 -19.52 -7.22
C THR A 172 -20.82 -18.93 -5.94
N ASN A 173 -21.28 -17.68 -5.98
CA ASN A 173 -21.90 -16.96 -4.85
C ASN A 173 -21.06 -16.92 -3.57
N GLN A 174 -19.75 -17.14 -3.68
CA GLN A 174 -18.84 -17.19 -2.55
C GLN A 174 -17.57 -16.42 -2.86
N LEU A 175 -16.87 -16.01 -1.80
CA LEU A 175 -15.56 -15.35 -1.86
C LEU A 175 -15.52 -14.13 -2.79
N MET A 176 -16.65 -13.46 -2.97
CA MET A 176 -16.80 -12.27 -3.80
C MET A 176 -16.54 -11.01 -2.99
N ASN A 177 -15.75 -10.09 -3.56
CA ASN A 177 -15.58 -8.75 -3.02
C ASN A 177 -16.53 -7.80 -3.73
N HIS A 178 -17.21 -6.97 -2.95
CA HIS A 178 -18.25 -6.11 -3.51
C HIS A 178 -17.68 -4.90 -4.22
N TRP A 179 -16.82 -4.14 -3.53
CA TRP A 179 -16.17 -2.96 -4.10
C TRP A 179 -14.68 -2.95 -3.85
N CYS A 180 -14.27 -3.17 -2.60
CA CYS A 180 -12.86 -3.10 -2.22
C CYS A 180 -12.09 -4.36 -2.67
N THR A 181 -11.01 -4.14 -3.39
CA THR A 181 -10.04 -5.18 -3.78
C THR A 181 -9.38 -5.78 -2.53
N PRO A 182 -9.31 -7.12 -2.38
CA PRO A 182 -8.55 -7.73 -1.30
C PRO A 182 -7.05 -7.55 -1.56
N VAL A 183 -6.23 -7.60 -0.52
CA VAL A 183 -4.77 -7.60 -0.67
C VAL A 183 -4.23 -9.01 -0.60
N GLN A 184 -3.24 -9.31 -1.44
CA GLN A 184 -2.47 -10.54 -1.31
C GLN A 184 -1.27 -10.31 -0.40
N TYR A 185 -1.05 -11.25 0.52
CA TYR A 185 0.13 -11.29 1.38
C TYR A 185 0.48 -12.75 1.69
N ASN A 186 1.72 -13.18 1.43
CA ASN A 186 2.23 -14.53 1.72
C ASN A 186 1.29 -15.68 1.31
N GLY A 187 0.78 -15.63 0.07
CA GLY A 187 -0.06 -16.69 -0.51
C GLY A 187 -1.55 -16.62 -0.13
N HIS A 188 -1.95 -15.64 0.67
CA HIS A 188 -3.32 -15.49 1.15
C HIS A 188 -3.91 -14.14 0.73
N LEU A 189 -5.22 -14.13 0.49
CA LEU A 189 -6.01 -12.94 0.21
C LEU A 189 -6.73 -12.49 1.48
N TYR A 190 -6.50 -11.24 1.87
CA TYR A 190 -7.17 -10.58 3.00
C TYR A 190 -8.10 -9.51 2.46
N GLY A 191 -9.37 -9.51 2.84
CA GLY A 191 -10.32 -8.48 2.39
C GLY A 191 -11.75 -8.70 2.86
N MET A 192 -12.66 -7.83 2.42
CA MET A 192 -14.08 -7.88 2.77
C MET A 192 -14.85 -8.71 1.75
N TYR A 193 -15.48 -9.80 2.20
CA TYR A 193 -16.16 -10.75 1.33
C TYR A 193 -17.64 -10.90 1.69
N GLY A 194 -18.50 -11.00 0.67
CA GLY A 194 -19.93 -11.26 0.82
C GLY A 194 -20.84 -10.19 0.21
N GLN A 195 -22.09 -10.18 0.67
CA GLN A 195 -23.16 -9.27 0.24
C GLN A 195 -23.97 -8.84 1.48
N GLY A 196 -24.18 -7.54 1.69
CA GLY A 196 -24.94 -7.02 2.84
C GLY A 196 -24.13 -6.98 4.14
N ALA A 197 -23.86 -8.15 4.73
CA ALA A 197 -23.05 -8.30 5.94
C ALA A 197 -21.67 -8.88 5.58
N LEU A 198 -20.79 -8.04 5.03
CA LEU A 198 -19.46 -8.47 4.63
C LEU A 198 -18.57 -8.72 5.85
N GLU A 199 -17.82 -9.80 5.77
CA GLU A 199 -16.87 -10.22 6.80
C GLU A 199 -15.44 -10.04 6.28
N PHE A 200 -14.53 -9.70 7.18
CA PHE A 200 -13.10 -9.69 6.88
C PHE A 200 -12.58 -11.12 6.91
N LYS A 201 -12.01 -11.61 5.81
CA LYS A 201 -11.57 -13.01 5.69
C LYS A 201 -10.13 -13.12 5.26
N CYS A 202 -9.50 -14.24 5.64
CA CYS A 202 -8.27 -14.76 5.06
C CYS A 202 -8.61 -15.98 4.21
N ILE A 203 -8.27 -15.92 2.92
CA ILE A 203 -8.50 -16.98 1.95
C ILE A 203 -7.16 -17.41 1.37
N GLU A 204 -6.84 -18.70 1.38
CA GLU A 204 -5.68 -19.22 0.65
C GLU A 204 -5.90 -19.05 -0.86
N MET A 205 -5.00 -18.32 -1.53
CA MET A 205 -5.20 -17.93 -2.93
C MET A 205 -5.16 -19.14 -3.87
N ALA A 206 -4.29 -20.13 -3.59
CA ALA A 206 -4.10 -21.29 -4.45
C ALA A 206 -5.31 -22.24 -4.46
N THR A 207 -6.06 -22.34 -3.36
CA THR A 207 -7.11 -23.37 -3.17
C THR A 207 -8.51 -22.77 -3.00
N GLY A 208 -8.61 -21.50 -2.61
CA GLY A 208 -9.86 -20.88 -2.19
C GLY A 208 -10.34 -21.38 -0.82
N LEU A 209 -9.47 -21.98 -0.01
CA LEU A 209 -9.76 -22.35 1.37
C LEU A 209 -9.95 -21.08 2.21
N GLN A 210 -11.08 -20.98 2.91
CA GLN A 210 -11.28 -19.93 3.92
C GLN A 210 -10.58 -20.37 5.20
N ASN A 211 -9.49 -19.70 5.57
CA ASN A 211 -8.78 -20.01 6.81
C ASN A 211 -9.50 -19.45 8.04
N TRP A 212 -9.98 -18.21 7.96
CA TRP A 212 -10.78 -17.58 9.00
C TRP A 212 -11.70 -16.49 8.45
N SER A 213 -12.69 -16.11 9.26
CA SER A 213 -13.62 -15.02 8.98
C SER A 213 -13.89 -14.22 10.26
N MET A 214 -14.03 -12.91 10.14
CA MET A 214 -14.35 -11.99 11.23
C MET A 214 -15.44 -11.01 10.80
N PRO A 215 -16.63 -11.01 11.44
CA PRO A 215 -17.69 -10.05 11.13
C PRO A 215 -17.37 -8.63 11.61
N GLY A 216 -18.24 -7.67 11.30
CA GLY A 216 -18.17 -6.30 11.84
C GLY A 216 -17.38 -5.29 11.01
N PHE A 217 -16.94 -5.67 9.80
CA PHE A 217 -16.19 -4.76 8.93
C PHE A 217 -17.02 -4.18 7.77
N GLY A 218 -18.10 -4.86 7.36
CA GLY A 218 -18.99 -4.38 6.31
C GLY A 218 -18.27 -4.13 4.98
N TYR A 219 -18.73 -3.12 4.24
CA TYR A 219 -18.14 -2.65 2.97
C TYR A 219 -16.81 -1.90 3.12
N GLY A 220 -16.03 -2.26 4.15
CA GLY A 220 -14.73 -1.69 4.44
C GLY A 220 -13.67 -2.02 3.40
N SER A 221 -12.46 -1.54 3.65
CA SER A 221 -11.30 -1.70 2.78
C SER A 221 -10.08 -2.20 3.54
N VAL A 222 -9.05 -2.59 2.81
CA VAL A 222 -7.79 -3.11 3.36
C VAL A 222 -6.60 -2.58 2.58
N LEU A 223 -5.46 -2.46 3.25
CA LEU A 223 -4.15 -2.24 2.64
C LEU A 223 -3.07 -2.99 3.42
N VAL A 224 -1.96 -3.32 2.76
CA VAL A 224 -0.77 -3.86 3.43
C VAL A 224 0.15 -2.70 3.81
N VAL A 225 0.58 -2.64 5.07
CA VAL A 225 1.57 -1.68 5.57
C VAL A 225 2.53 -2.36 6.53
N ASN A 226 3.83 -2.25 6.28
CA ASN A 226 4.90 -2.83 7.13
C ASN A 226 4.65 -4.30 7.53
N GLY A 227 4.17 -5.12 6.58
CA GLY A 227 3.88 -6.53 6.82
C GLY A 227 2.64 -6.80 7.69
N LYS A 228 1.76 -5.81 7.85
CA LYS A 228 0.47 -5.89 8.55
C LYS A 228 -0.66 -5.52 7.61
N ILE A 229 -1.89 -5.92 7.97
CA ILE A 229 -3.09 -5.47 7.27
C ILE A 229 -3.71 -4.33 8.06
N LEU A 230 -3.91 -3.19 7.41
CA LEU A 230 -4.69 -2.11 7.95
C LEU A 230 -6.07 -2.14 7.28
N ALA A 231 -7.09 -2.45 8.07
CA ALA A 231 -8.48 -2.51 7.63
C ALA A 231 -9.23 -1.26 8.09
N LEU A 232 -10.03 -0.65 7.21
CA LEU A 232 -10.99 0.38 7.55
C LEU A 232 -12.38 -0.23 7.40
N SER A 233 -13.14 -0.39 8.49
CA SER A 233 -14.52 -0.86 8.45
C SER A 233 -15.46 0.17 7.81
N ASP A 234 -16.64 -0.26 7.40
CA ASP A 234 -17.63 0.62 6.76
C ASP A 234 -18.22 1.69 7.68
N ASP A 235 -18.10 1.51 9.00
CA ASP A 235 -18.53 2.43 10.06
C ASP A 235 -17.37 3.28 10.65
N GLY A 236 -16.17 3.20 10.06
CA GLY A 236 -15.07 4.11 10.36
C GLY A 236 -14.08 3.64 11.42
N GLU A 237 -14.07 2.35 11.78
CA GLU A 237 -13.04 1.76 12.61
C GLU A 237 -11.81 1.39 11.77
N LEU A 238 -10.66 1.87 12.23
CA LEU A 238 -9.36 1.52 11.69
C LEU A 238 -8.74 0.41 12.56
N VAL A 239 -8.42 -0.72 11.95
CA VAL A 239 -7.97 -1.93 12.65
C VAL A 239 -6.65 -2.41 12.04
N LEU A 240 -5.63 -2.54 12.87
CA LEU A 240 -4.36 -3.14 12.49
C LEU A 240 -4.38 -4.63 12.84
N VAL A 241 -4.11 -5.48 11.87
CA VAL A 241 -4.25 -6.93 11.98
C VAL A 241 -2.95 -7.60 11.55
N ASP A 242 -2.55 -8.63 12.30
CA ASP A 242 -1.46 -9.51 11.89
C ASP A 242 -1.96 -10.49 10.81
N PRO A 243 -1.30 -10.58 9.64
CA PRO A 243 -1.72 -11.46 8.54
C PRO A 243 -1.35 -12.92 8.82
N ASN A 244 -1.81 -13.46 9.94
CA ASN A 244 -1.63 -14.85 10.31
C ASN A 244 -2.75 -15.70 9.67
N PRO A 245 -2.45 -16.64 8.76
CA PRO A 245 -3.47 -17.49 8.17
C PRO A 245 -4.09 -18.47 9.17
N ALA A 246 -3.44 -18.78 10.30
CA ALA A 246 -4.00 -19.71 11.29
C ALA A 246 -5.16 -19.12 12.10
N ALA A 247 -5.16 -17.81 12.34
CA ALA A 247 -6.19 -17.13 13.12
C ALA A 247 -6.18 -15.61 12.91
N TYR A 248 -7.35 -14.99 12.98
CA TYR A 248 -7.47 -13.54 13.09
C TYR A 248 -6.79 -13.05 14.37
N THR A 249 -5.84 -12.12 14.24
CA THR A 249 -5.14 -11.51 15.37
C THR A 249 -5.14 -9.99 15.22
N GLU A 250 -6.00 -9.34 15.99
CA GLU A 250 -6.06 -7.88 16.10
C GLU A 250 -4.90 -7.35 16.94
N ILE A 251 -4.21 -6.33 16.43
CA ILE A 251 -3.12 -5.65 17.13
C ILE A 251 -3.64 -4.37 17.80
N ALA A 252 -4.43 -3.59 17.06
CA ALA A 252 -4.97 -2.33 17.54
C ALA A 252 -6.24 -1.96 16.79
N ARG A 253 -7.12 -1.21 17.45
CA ARG A 253 -8.33 -0.63 16.88
C ARG A 253 -8.53 0.79 17.37
N TYR A 254 -8.96 1.65 16.46
CA TYR A 254 -9.29 3.04 16.76
C TYR A 254 -10.39 3.49 15.82
N ARG A 255 -11.38 4.28 16.28
CA ARG A 255 -12.43 4.83 15.43
C ARG A 255 -12.17 6.32 15.16
N PRO A 256 -11.46 6.67 14.06
CA PRO A 256 -11.21 8.06 13.70
C PRO A 256 -12.37 8.75 12.98
N LEU A 257 -13.37 8.00 12.50
CA LEU A 257 -14.41 8.51 11.61
C LEU A 257 -15.81 8.08 12.05
N THR A 258 -16.79 8.87 11.61
CA THR A 258 -18.21 8.57 11.55
C THR A 258 -18.67 8.56 10.09
N GLY A 259 -19.93 8.16 9.82
CA GLY A 259 -20.45 8.06 8.45
C GLY A 259 -19.99 6.80 7.72
N LYS A 260 -20.20 6.74 6.39
CA LYS A 260 -19.84 5.55 5.60
C LYS A 260 -18.44 5.65 5.02
N CYS A 261 -17.66 4.60 5.21
CA CYS A 261 -16.26 4.50 4.77
C CYS A 261 -16.12 3.41 3.70
N TRP A 262 -16.39 3.75 2.44
CA TRP A 262 -16.29 2.82 1.29
C TRP A 262 -15.04 3.09 0.42
N ASN A 263 -14.04 3.74 1.01
CA ASN A 263 -12.77 4.08 0.37
C ASN A 263 -11.61 3.39 1.07
N VAL A 264 -10.47 3.34 0.39
CA VAL A 264 -9.21 2.84 0.95
C VAL A 264 -8.51 3.96 1.72
N ALA A 265 -7.85 3.63 2.83
CA ALA A 265 -6.97 4.56 3.55
C ALA A 265 -5.71 4.85 2.73
N ALA A 266 -5.09 6.02 2.93
CA ALA A 266 -3.80 6.36 2.35
C ALA A 266 -2.76 6.52 3.46
N ILE A 267 -1.50 6.19 3.17
CA ILE A 267 -0.40 6.33 4.12
C ILE A 267 0.71 7.14 3.47
N SER A 268 1.18 8.18 4.17
CA SER A 268 2.31 9.00 3.71
C SER A 268 2.96 9.72 4.87
N ASN A 269 4.31 9.74 4.89
CA ASN A 269 5.12 10.47 5.87
C ASN A 269 4.71 10.23 7.32
N GLY A 270 4.53 8.96 7.69
CA GLY A 270 4.13 8.56 9.05
C GLY A 270 2.69 8.91 9.40
N ARG A 271 1.84 9.26 8.43
CA ARG A 271 0.42 9.56 8.67
C ARG A 271 -0.49 8.58 7.96
N ILE A 272 -1.60 8.24 8.61
CA ILE A 272 -2.73 7.52 8.02
C ILE A 272 -3.81 8.55 7.71
N TYR A 273 -4.22 8.62 6.45
CA TYR A 273 -5.30 9.46 5.97
C TYR A 273 -6.52 8.58 5.69
N VAL A 274 -7.62 8.89 6.34
CA VAL A 274 -8.90 8.21 6.18
C VAL A 274 -9.98 9.24 5.92
N ARG A 275 -11.03 8.84 5.21
CA ARG A 275 -12.22 9.67 4.99
C ARG A 275 -13.47 8.82 4.99
N SER A 276 -14.59 9.49 5.25
CA SER A 276 -15.94 8.97 5.13
C SER A 276 -16.74 9.84 4.16
N THR A 277 -18.05 9.62 4.11
CA THR A 277 -19.01 10.49 3.41
C THR A 277 -19.16 11.88 4.02
N THR A 278 -18.71 12.10 5.27
CA THR A 278 -18.96 13.34 6.02
C THR A 278 -17.70 14.04 6.49
N GLU A 279 -16.59 13.33 6.65
CA GLU A 279 -15.36 13.89 7.21
C GLU A 279 -14.10 13.18 6.72
N ALA A 280 -12.94 13.74 7.07
CA ALA A 280 -11.63 13.13 6.86
C ALA A 280 -10.74 13.36 8.08
N ALA A 281 -9.86 12.41 8.36
CA ALA A 281 -8.90 12.48 9.46
C ALA A 281 -7.49 12.14 8.96
N ALA A 282 -6.49 12.77 9.59
CA ALA A 282 -5.08 12.45 9.43
C ALA A 282 -4.52 12.06 10.81
N LEU A 283 -4.13 10.80 10.95
CA LEU A 283 -3.58 10.24 12.19
C LEU A 283 -2.07 10.19 12.09
N ASP A 284 -1.38 10.87 13.00
CA ASP A 284 0.07 10.77 13.11
C ASP A 284 0.44 9.45 13.81
N VAL A 285 1.06 8.56 13.05
CA VAL A 285 1.55 7.25 13.49
C VAL A 285 3.06 7.15 13.30
N ALA A 286 3.74 8.27 13.06
CA ALA A 286 5.19 8.29 13.03
C ALA A 286 5.69 7.84 14.41
N PRO A 287 6.75 7.01 14.47
CA PRO A 287 7.43 6.81 15.74
C PRO A 287 7.79 8.19 16.27
N LYS A 288 7.50 8.44 17.55
CA LYS A 288 7.85 9.71 18.19
C LYS A 288 9.32 9.94 17.94
N MET A 289 9.67 10.93 17.10
CA MET A 289 11.08 11.20 16.82
C MET A 289 11.74 11.52 18.14
N LEU A 290 12.69 10.67 18.54
CA LEU A 290 13.49 10.93 19.71
C LEU A 290 14.28 12.21 19.44
N PRO A 291 14.29 13.18 20.38
CA PRO A 291 15.14 14.35 20.23
C PRO A 291 16.59 13.91 19.99
N ARG A 292 17.26 14.55 19.02
CA ARG A 292 18.68 14.29 18.75
C ARG A 292 19.49 14.45 20.03
N LEU A 293 20.52 13.63 20.19
CA LEU A 293 21.43 13.78 21.32
C LEU A 293 22.36 14.97 21.10
N ARG A 294 22.52 15.77 22.14
CA ARG A 294 23.59 16.75 22.30
C ARG A 294 24.68 16.17 23.20
N LEU A 295 25.94 16.39 22.83
CA LEU A 295 27.11 16.03 23.63
C LEU A 295 27.88 17.31 23.96
N ASP A 296 27.91 17.65 25.25
CA ASP A 296 28.67 18.76 25.78
C ASP A 296 29.87 18.25 26.60
N GLY A 297 30.99 18.94 26.52
CA GLY A 297 32.16 18.70 27.38
C GLY A 297 32.35 19.86 28.34
N ALA A 298 32.51 19.57 29.63
CA ALA A 298 32.74 20.60 30.65
C ALA A 298 33.72 20.10 31.73
N TRP A 299 34.50 21.02 32.28
CA TRP A 299 35.23 20.76 33.52
C TRP A 299 34.25 20.78 34.70
N ALA A 300 34.31 19.75 35.54
CA ALA A 300 33.48 19.69 36.73
C ALA A 300 33.87 20.81 37.71
N SER A 301 32.88 21.52 38.24
CA SER A 301 33.07 22.68 39.12
C SER A 301 33.76 22.35 40.45
N ASP A 302 33.75 21.07 40.84
CA ASP A 302 34.39 20.50 42.02
C ASP A 302 35.84 20.06 41.77
N SER A 303 36.41 20.40 40.60
CA SER A 303 37.75 19.99 40.18
C SER A 303 37.92 18.47 40.01
N SER A 304 36.84 17.69 39.98
CA SER A 304 36.87 16.22 39.81
C SER A 304 37.28 15.75 38.41
N GLY A 305 37.49 16.67 37.47
CA GLY A 305 38.02 16.40 36.14
C GLY A 305 37.08 16.81 35.00
N PHE A 306 37.45 16.43 33.78
CA PHE A 306 36.63 16.62 32.59
C PHE A 306 35.41 15.66 32.61
N ARG A 307 34.25 16.17 32.21
CA ARG A 307 32.97 15.47 32.19
C ARG A 307 32.30 15.64 30.84
N LEU A 308 31.77 14.54 30.32
CA LEU A 308 30.82 14.56 29.21
C LEU A 308 29.39 14.59 29.74
N VAL A 309 28.57 15.42 29.11
CA VAL A 309 27.17 15.64 29.44
C VAL A 309 26.35 15.37 28.18
N ILE A 310 25.44 14.41 28.25
CA ILE A 310 24.57 14.02 27.13
C ILE A 310 23.13 14.30 27.52
N GLY A 311 22.42 14.98 26.63
CA GLY A 311 21.01 15.28 26.79
C GLY A 311 20.33 15.44 25.43
N ASN A 312 19.07 15.85 25.43
CA ASN A 312 18.37 16.15 24.19
C ASN A 312 18.78 17.54 23.68
N GLU A 313 18.93 17.65 22.36
CA GLU A 313 19.24 18.92 21.67
C GLU A 313 18.15 19.98 21.93
N ASP A 314 16.89 19.56 22.02
CA ASP A 314 15.74 20.41 22.35
C ASP A 314 15.62 20.78 23.84
N GLY A 315 16.51 20.28 24.70
CA GLY A 315 16.54 20.55 26.14
C GLY A 315 15.53 19.76 26.98
N SER A 316 14.71 18.89 26.38
CA SER A 316 13.81 18.01 27.13
C SER A 316 14.58 16.96 27.95
N PRO A 317 14.03 16.44 29.07
CA PRO A 317 14.68 15.38 29.85
C PRO A 317 14.93 14.11 29.02
N LEU A 318 16.13 13.57 29.08
CA LEU A 318 16.47 12.27 28.51
C LEU A 318 15.73 11.15 29.25
N ASP A 319 14.91 10.39 28.53
CA ASP A 319 14.19 9.22 29.05
C ASP A 319 15.18 8.12 29.47
N SER A 320 15.00 7.54 30.65
CA SER A 320 15.82 6.45 31.16
C SER A 320 15.82 5.22 30.26
N ASN A 321 14.74 4.97 29.51
CA ASN A 321 14.63 3.85 28.58
C ASN A 321 15.55 3.98 27.35
N ARG A 322 16.02 5.20 27.05
CA ARG A 322 16.96 5.45 25.94
C ARG A 322 18.41 5.14 26.33
N VAL A 323 18.75 5.29 27.61
CA VAL A 323 20.13 5.18 28.12
C VAL A 323 20.83 3.87 27.72
N PRO A 324 20.20 2.68 27.73
CA PRO A 324 20.84 1.45 27.28
C PRO A 324 21.29 1.46 25.81
N ASN A 325 20.68 2.31 24.97
CA ASN A 325 20.97 2.43 23.54
C ASN A 325 22.00 3.52 23.22
N ILE A 326 22.45 4.28 24.21
CA ILE A 326 23.40 5.38 24.01
C ILE A 326 24.83 4.89 24.18
N ASP A 327 25.59 4.99 23.10
CA ASP A 327 27.00 4.65 23.05
C ASP A 327 27.84 5.91 22.91
N ILE A 328 28.95 5.98 23.65
CA ILE A 328 29.92 7.08 23.60
C ILE A 328 31.20 6.53 23.01
N PHE A 329 31.75 7.21 22.02
CA PHE A 329 32.99 6.82 21.37
C PHE A 329 34.03 7.93 21.48
N THR A 330 35.30 7.52 21.48
CA THR A 330 36.47 8.40 21.55
C THR A 330 37.48 8.08 20.45
N ALA A 331 38.17 9.12 19.98
CA ALA A 331 39.29 8.99 19.05
C ALA A 331 40.37 10.04 19.32
N THR A 332 41.61 9.70 18.97
CA THR A 332 42.75 10.64 18.96
C THR A 332 42.88 11.38 17.64
N ASN A 333 42.18 10.92 16.59
CA ASN A 333 42.26 11.46 15.24
C ASN A 333 40.86 11.47 14.57
N LEU A 334 40.39 12.67 14.19
CA LEU A 334 39.11 12.85 13.50
C LEU A 334 39.07 12.27 12.07
N THR A 335 40.21 12.00 11.45
CA THR A 335 40.24 11.42 10.09
C THR A 335 39.94 9.93 10.07
N LEU A 336 39.81 9.28 11.23
CA LEU A 336 39.40 7.89 11.33
C LEU A 336 37.91 7.75 10.98
N GLY A 337 37.58 6.78 10.12
CA GLY A 337 36.19 6.40 9.86
C GLY A 337 35.46 6.01 11.15
N LEU A 338 34.15 6.27 11.23
CA LEU A 338 33.36 6.13 12.46
C LEU A 338 33.42 4.75 13.13
N GLY A 339 33.60 3.69 12.33
CA GLY A 339 33.76 2.31 12.82
C GLY A 339 35.10 2.02 13.50
N ASN A 340 36.09 2.93 13.39
CA ASN A 340 37.41 2.80 14.00
C ASN A 340 37.55 3.64 15.29
N TRP A 341 36.46 4.21 15.80
CA TRP A 341 36.45 4.92 17.07
C TRP A 341 36.25 3.93 18.22
N ASN A 342 36.94 4.15 19.34
CA ASN A 342 36.85 3.26 20.49
C ASN A 342 35.61 3.56 21.32
N LYS A 343 34.81 2.55 21.65
CA LYS A 343 33.67 2.71 22.57
C LYS A 343 34.17 2.87 24.00
N ILE A 344 33.67 3.89 24.70
CA ILE A 344 33.95 4.11 26.12
C ILE A 344 33.09 3.16 26.95
N THR A 345 33.69 2.53 27.96
CA THR A 345 33.03 1.55 28.84
C THR A 345 32.84 2.05 30.27
N ASN A 346 33.26 3.28 30.57
CA ASN A 346 33.05 3.93 31.87
C ASN A 346 31.56 4.01 32.22
N SER A 347 31.24 3.85 33.51
CA SER A 347 29.87 4.00 33.98
C SER A 347 29.41 5.45 33.90
N TYR A 348 28.17 5.64 33.45
CA TYR A 348 27.50 6.94 33.41
C TYR A 348 26.33 6.96 34.40
N THR A 349 25.91 8.17 34.79
CA THR A 349 24.80 8.38 35.72
C THR A 349 23.77 9.29 35.09
N LEU A 350 22.49 8.87 35.06
CA LEU A 350 21.38 9.72 34.64
C LEU A 350 20.89 10.50 35.86
N THR A 351 20.88 11.83 35.79
CA THR A 351 20.37 12.68 36.88
C THR A 351 19.68 13.90 36.30
N ASN A 352 18.40 14.07 36.63
CA ASN A 352 17.52 15.12 36.11
C ASN A 352 17.45 15.14 34.58
N GLY A 353 17.32 13.97 33.94
CA GLY A 353 17.19 13.86 32.49
C GLY A 353 18.47 14.17 31.71
N VAL A 354 19.63 14.09 32.35
CA VAL A 354 20.93 14.33 31.71
C VAL A 354 21.90 13.23 32.12
N LEU A 355 22.52 12.59 31.13
CA LEU A 355 23.50 11.54 31.32
C LEU A 355 24.88 12.17 31.53
N ARG A 356 25.57 11.77 32.60
CA ARG A 356 26.89 12.30 32.95
C ARG A 356 27.92 11.19 32.97
N LEU A 357 29.03 11.42 32.29
CA LEU A 357 30.20 10.55 32.30
C LEU A 357 31.39 11.33 32.86
N ASN A 358 31.88 10.91 34.03
CA ASN A 358 33.04 11.50 34.67
C ASN A 358 34.32 10.82 34.19
N ALA A 359 35.38 11.61 33.98
CA ALA A 359 36.70 11.13 33.61
C ALA A 359 36.65 10.09 32.46
N PRO A 360 36.16 10.47 31.27
CA PRO A 360 36.14 9.56 30.11
C PRO A 360 37.55 9.11 29.69
N GLU A 361 38.59 9.76 30.20
CA GLU A 361 40.00 9.47 29.97
C GLU A 361 40.58 8.68 31.14
N SER A 362 40.66 7.35 31.02
CA SER A 362 41.43 6.51 31.95
C SER A 362 42.74 6.08 31.29
N GLY A 363 43.69 7.02 31.13
CA GLY A 363 45.01 6.70 30.60
C GLY A 363 45.91 7.91 30.30
N LEU A 364 47.21 7.65 30.06
CA LEU A 364 48.26 8.64 29.79
C LEU A 364 48.18 9.32 28.41
N THR A 365 47.13 9.04 27.62
CA THR A 365 46.98 9.58 26.27
C THR A 365 45.88 10.63 26.27
N PRO A 366 46.18 11.92 26.02
CA PRO A 366 45.16 12.95 25.94
C PRO A 366 44.25 12.67 24.73
N GLN A 367 43.05 12.15 25.00
CA GLN A 367 42.02 11.92 23.99
C GLN A 367 41.45 13.29 23.56
N ARG A 368 41.03 13.45 22.30
CA ARG A 368 40.69 14.79 21.77
C ARG A 368 39.29 14.91 21.19
N TYR A 369 38.65 13.79 20.85
CA TYR A 369 37.37 13.82 20.14
C TYR A 369 36.42 12.79 20.72
N PHE A 370 35.19 13.23 20.94
CA PHE A 370 34.11 12.40 21.46
C PHE A 370 32.92 12.49 20.53
N ARG A 371 32.18 11.38 20.40
CA ARG A 371 30.88 11.37 19.73
C ARG A 371 29.92 10.52 20.53
N VAL A 372 28.63 10.82 20.38
CA VAL A 372 27.55 10.04 20.95
C VAL A 372 26.69 9.49 19.82
N GLU A 373 26.22 8.27 19.98
CA GLU A 373 25.34 7.59 19.05
C GLU A 373 24.22 6.92 19.83
N GLU A 374 22.98 7.06 19.36
CA GLU A 374 21.85 6.30 19.88
C GLU A 374 21.49 5.21 18.89
N ARG A 375 21.55 3.96 19.34
CA ARG A 375 21.19 2.79 18.53
C ARG A 375 19.66 2.73 18.33
N PRO A 376 19.19 2.24 17.16
CA PRO A 376 17.77 2.14 16.85
C PRO A 376 16.94 1.35 17.85
#